data_AF-A0A2V6LJ65-F1
#
_entry.id   AF-A0A2V6LJ65-F1
#
_cell.length_a   1.000
_cell.length_b   1.000
_cell.length_c   1.000
_cell.angle_alpha   90.00
_cell.angle_beta   90.00
_cell.angle_gamma   90.00
#
_symmetry.space_group_name_H-M   'P 1'
#
loop_
_entity.id
_entity.type
_entity.pdbx_description
1 polymer ?
#
loop_
_entity_poly.entity_id
_entity_poly.type
_entity_poly.pdbx_seq_one_letter_code
_entity_poly.pdbx_strand_id
1 'polypeptide(L)'
;MLQPCCLQGPNYPTAIPLYDRFLAINDLPDRRCLLEIVIWARAERNIVAGRKSPKSLYDPKIATMEGQGSTYDQSDATGFIRLNAFAIKTARAARSVWVAHASRVLVSASCDRKAFVRTMPRVEL
;
A
#
# COMPACT_ATOMS: atom_id res chain seq x y z
N MET A 1 -8.07 -17.51 -26.33
CA MET A 1 -6.83 -18.31 -26.43
C MET A 1 -5.72 -17.50 -25.76
N LEU A 2 -5.51 -17.70 -24.47
CA LEU A 2 -4.37 -17.12 -23.76
C LEU A 2 -3.14 -17.92 -24.18
N GLN A 3 -2.12 -17.26 -24.72
CA GLN A 3 -0.90 -17.96 -25.09
C GLN A 3 -0.27 -18.56 -23.82
N PRO A 4 0.10 -19.86 -23.82
CA PRO A 4 0.83 -20.46 -22.72
C PRO A 4 2.16 -19.73 -22.58
N CYS A 5 2.54 -19.43 -21.35
CA CYS A 5 3.81 -18.83 -21.02
C CYS A 5 4.93 -19.71 -21.61
N CYS A 6 6.04 -19.10 -22.06
CA CYS A 6 7.22 -19.79 -22.61
C CYS A 6 7.93 -20.77 -21.63
N LEU A 7 7.31 -21.02 -20.48
CA LEU A 7 7.72 -21.90 -19.40
C LEU A 7 6.78 -23.14 -19.31
N GLN A 8 6.23 -23.64 -20.45
CA GLN A 8 5.33 -24.84 -20.54
C GLN A 8 5.70 -26.06 -21.48
N GLY A 9 6.90 -26.18 -22.03
CA GLY A 9 7.62 -27.37 -22.52
C GLY A 9 8.24 -28.39 -21.51
N PRO A 10 9.01 -29.38 -22.01
CA PRO A 10 9.20 -30.68 -21.33
C PRO A 10 10.24 -30.71 -20.20
N ASN A 11 11.01 -29.63 -19.98
CA ASN A 11 12.11 -29.57 -19.00
C ASN A 11 11.76 -28.88 -17.68
N TYR A 12 10.50 -28.54 -17.43
CA TYR A 12 10.02 -28.13 -16.11
C TYR A 12 8.78 -28.95 -15.77
N PRO A 13 8.86 -29.81 -14.74
CA PRO A 13 7.70 -30.55 -14.31
C PRO A 13 6.61 -29.57 -13.83
N THR A 14 5.36 -29.94 -14.05
CA THR A 14 4.13 -29.19 -13.72
C THR A 14 3.91 -28.93 -12.23
N ALA A 15 4.88 -29.26 -11.39
CA ALA A 15 4.92 -28.98 -9.96
C ALA A 15 6.29 -28.40 -9.59
N ILE A 16 6.58 -27.21 -10.12
CA ILE A 16 7.64 -26.38 -9.57
C ILE A 16 7.21 -26.03 -8.14
N PRO A 17 7.94 -26.42 -7.08
CA PRO A 17 7.62 -26.00 -5.73
C PRO A 17 7.53 -24.47 -5.72
N LEU A 18 6.55 -23.92 -5.01
CA LEU A 18 6.26 -22.49 -4.86
C LEU A 18 7.52 -21.59 -4.93
N TYR A 19 8.63 -22.04 -4.36
CA TYR A 19 9.94 -21.41 -4.37
C TYR A 19 10.58 -21.15 -5.76
N ASP A 20 10.62 -22.08 -6.72
CA ASP A 20 11.30 -21.76 -8.00
C ASP A 20 10.46 -20.80 -8.86
N ARG A 21 9.13 -20.76 -8.65
CA ARG A 21 8.28 -19.71 -9.22
C ARG A 21 8.60 -18.34 -8.60
N PHE A 22 8.88 -18.28 -7.30
CA PHE A 22 9.32 -17.04 -6.65
C PHE A 22 10.68 -16.58 -7.18
N LEU A 23 11.64 -17.49 -7.36
CA LEU A 23 12.94 -17.16 -7.95
C LEU A 23 12.78 -16.61 -9.37
N ALA A 24 11.98 -17.27 -10.22
CA ALA A 24 11.71 -16.80 -11.58
C ALA A 24 11.04 -15.41 -11.63
N ILE A 25 10.21 -15.07 -10.63
CA ILE A 25 9.58 -13.75 -10.51
C ILE A 25 10.62 -12.68 -10.12
N ASN A 26 11.59 -13.03 -9.27
CA ASN A 26 12.63 -12.11 -8.82
C ASN A 26 13.79 -11.97 -9.81
N ASP A 27 13.99 -12.93 -10.71
CA ASP A 27 15.03 -12.88 -11.74
C ASP A 27 14.90 -11.66 -12.67
N LEU A 28 13.67 -11.26 -13.02
CA LEU A 28 13.43 -10.14 -13.93
C LEU A 28 13.72 -8.76 -13.30
N PRO A 29 13.26 -8.45 -12.08
CA PRO A 29 13.62 -7.21 -11.39
C PRO A 29 15.10 -7.19 -10.97
N ASP A 30 15.68 -8.31 -10.53
CA ASP A 30 17.07 -8.34 -10.04
C ASP A 30 18.10 -8.05 -11.14
N ARG A 31 17.79 -8.36 -12.41
CA ARG A 31 18.62 -7.93 -13.55
C ARG A 31 18.74 -6.41 -13.69
N ARG A 32 17.83 -5.63 -13.11
CA ARG A 32 17.91 -4.16 -13.07
C ARG A 32 18.55 -3.63 -11.79
N CYS A 33 18.68 -4.46 -10.76
CA CYS A 33 19.27 -4.13 -9.45
C CYS A 33 20.80 -4.08 -9.48
N LEU A 34 21.38 -3.32 -10.42
CA LEU A 34 22.83 -3.05 -10.45
C LEU A 34 23.10 -1.80 -9.61
N LEU A 35 23.61 -1.95 -8.39
CA LEU A 35 23.77 -0.83 -7.46
C LEU A 35 25.01 -0.96 -6.60
N GLU A 36 25.75 0.14 -6.50
CA GLU A 36 26.89 0.32 -5.61
C GLU A 36 26.38 0.99 -4.33
N ILE A 37 26.59 0.34 -3.19
CA ILE A 37 26.17 0.84 -1.87
C ILE A 37 27.42 1.15 -1.05
N VAL A 38 27.53 2.39 -0.58
CA VAL A 38 28.58 2.80 0.37
C VAL A 38 28.08 2.53 1.78
N ILE A 39 28.67 1.55 2.44
CA ILE A 39 28.31 1.13 3.81
C ILE A 39 29.38 1.63 4.79
N TRP A 40 28.94 2.33 5.82
CA TRP A 40 29.74 2.67 6.99
C TRP A 40 29.41 1.67 8.10
N ALA A 41 30.39 0.86 8.47
CA ALA A 41 30.26 -0.10 9.55
C ALA A 41 30.91 0.46 10.82
N ARG A 42 30.19 0.42 11.94
CA ARG A 42 30.75 0.71 13.27
C ARG A 42 30.30 -0.36 14.25
N ALA A 43 31.25 -1.15 14.76
CA ALA A 43 31.07 -2.27 15.67
C ALA A 43 29.97 -3.26 15.19
N GLU A 44 28.72 -3.02 15.59
CA GLU A 44 27.57 -3.89 15.31
C GLU A 44 26.51 -3.23 14.39
N ARG A 45 26.74 -2.00 13.91
CA ARG A 45 25.78 -1.26 13.06
C ARG A 45 26.35 -0.96 11.69
N ASN A 46 25.58 -1.32 10.67
CA ASN A 46 25.81 -0.91 9.28
C ASN A 46 24.89 0.26 8.94
N ILE A 47 25.47 1.36 8.47
CA ILE A 47 24.75 2.55 8.02
C ILE A 47 25.03 2.71 6.52
N VAL A 48 23.97 2.76 5.72
CA VAL A 48 24.09 3.08 4.30
C VAL A 48 24.30 4.58 4.16
N ALA A 49 25.51 5.00 3.78
CA ALA A 49 25.83 6.42 3.63
C ALA A 49 25.57 6.96 2.22
N GLY A 50 25.54 6.09 1.21
CA GLY A 50 25.32 6.51 -0.16
C GLY A 50 25.01 5.35 -1.10
N ARG A 51 24.39 5.66 -2.24
CA ARG A 51 24.03 4.70 -3.28
C ARG A 51 24.30 5.30 -4.65
N LYS A 52 24.82 4.51 -5.58
CA LYS A 52 24.96 4.86 -7.00
C LYS A 52 24.52 3.68 -7.86
N SER A 53 23.90 3.97 -9.00
CA SER A 53 23.48 2.93 -9.95
C SER A 53 23.48 3.50 -11.36
N PRO A 54 23.97 2.75 -12.36
CA PRO A 54 23.83 3.15 -13.77
C PRO A 54 22.37 3.16 -14.24
N LYS A 55 21.47 2.44 -13.56
CA LYS A 55 20.04 2.35 -13.86
C LYS A 55 19.20 2.89 -12.68
N SER A 56 19.59 4.05 -12.16
CA SER A 56 18.86 4.73 -11.09
C SER A 56 17.49 5.21 -11.56
N LEU A 57 16.45 4.93 -10.77
CA LEU A 57 15.11 5.54 -10.94
C LEU A 57 14.98 6.90 -10.24
N TYR A 58 16.00 7.30 -9.47
CA TYR A 58 16.06 8.62 -8.85
C TYR A 58 16.53 9.66 -9.87
N ASP A 59 15.71 10.68 -10.10
CA ASP A 59 16.04 11.85 -10.93
C ASP A 59 16.23 13.10 -10.04
N PRO A 60 17.45 13.67 -9.98
CA PRO A 60 17.72 14.86 -9.16
C PRO A 60 16.95 16.10 -9.62
N LYS A 61 16.55 16.19 -10.89
CA LYS A 61 15.78 17.33 -11.42
C LYS A 61 14.33 17.32 -10.96
N ILE A 62 13.78 16.15 -10.66
CA ILE A 62 12.41 16.04 -10.14
C ILE A 62 12.42 16.18 -8.61
N ALA A 63 13.45 15.65 -7.94
CA ALA A 63 13.54 15.62 -6.48
C ALA A 63 14.05 16.93 -5.84
N THR A 64 14.61 17.85 -6.62
CA THR A 64 15.13 19.11 -6.09
C THR A 64 14.01 20.02 -5.59
N MET A 65 14.27 20.68 -4.45
CA MET A 65 13.40 21.72 -3.89
C MET A 65 13.96 23.13 -4.12
N GLU A 66 15.11 23.23 -4.78
CA GLU A 66 15.76 24.51 -5.09
C GLU A 66 14.98 25.23 -6.21
N GLY A 67 14.62 26.50 -5.96
CA GLY A 67 13.55 27.22 -6.64
C GLY A 67 13.74 27.61 -8.11
N GLN A 68 14.69 27.02 -8.85
CA GLN A 68 15.04 27.42 -10.23
C GLN A 68 15.21 26.24 -11.21
N GLY A 69 14.53 25.10 -11.01
CA GLY A 69 14.64 24.03 -12.01
C GLY A 69 13.99 22.69 -11.72
N SER A 70 13.03 22.59 -10.80
CA SER A 70 12.31 21.32 -10.64
C SER A 70 11.35 21.09 -11.80
N THR A 71 11.47 19.98 -12.52
CA THR A 71 10.52 19.57 -13.58
C THR A 71 9.16 19.15 -13.00
N TYR A 72 9.06 19.03 -11.67
CA TYR A 72 7.84 18.66 -10.97
C TYR A 72 6.87 19.83 -10.81
N ASP A 73 5.64 19.71 -11.33
CA ASP A 73 4.56 20.67 -11.11
C ASP A 73 3.84 20.37 -9.78
N GLN A 74 3.92 21.31 -8.84
CA GLN A 74 3.32 21.16 -7.50
C GLN A 74 1.78 21.27 -7.54
N SER A 75 1.20 21.89 -8.57
CA SER A 75 -0.25 22.09 -8.67
C SER A 75 -1.01 20.76 -8.82
N ASP A 76 -0.40 19.78 -9.49
CA ASP A 76 -0.93 18.41 -9.68
C ASP A 76 -1.11 17.64 -8.37
N ALA A 77 -0.31 17.95 -7.34
CA ALA A 77 -0.36 17.27 -6.05
C ALA A 77 -1.75 17.36 -5.40
N THR A 78 -2.44 18.50 -5.58
CA THR A 78 -3.77 18.72 -5.00
C THR A 78 -4.80 17.72 -5.54
N GLY A 79 -4.79 17.48 -6.85
CA GLY A 79 -5.67 16.51 -7.51
C GLY A 79 -5.34 15.09 -7.06
N PHE A 80 -4.05 14.74 -7.03
CA PHE A 80 -3.58 13.43 -6.60
C PHE A 80 -4.00 13.08 -5.17
N ILE A 81 -3.85 14.02 -4.22
CA ILE A 81 -4.25 13.81 -2.82
C ILE A 81 -5.76 13.60 -2.72
N ARG A 82 -6.56 14.39 -3.43
CA ARG A 82 -8.02 14.29 -3.39
C ARG A 82 -8.52 12.98 -3.94
N LEU A 83 -7.96 12.52 -5.07
CA LEU A 83 -8.37 11.28 -5.73
C LEU A 83 -8.00 10.05 -4.89
N ASN A 84 -6.79 10.00 -4.33
CA ASN A 84 -6.38 8.87 -3.47
C ASN A 84 -7.14 8.84 -2.13
N ALA A 85 -7.46 10.02 -1.57
CA ALA A 85 -8.25 10.10 -0.35
C ALA A 85 -9.74 9.82 -0.57
N PHE A 86 -10.22 9.78 -1.82
CA PHE A 86 -11.63 9.67 -2.15
C PHE A 86 -12.27 8.42 -1.54
N ALA A 87 -11.65 7.25 -1.72
CA ALA A 87 -12.17 5.97 -1.21
C ALA A 87 -12.31 5.96 0.32
N ILE A 88 -11.35 6.57 1.04
CA ILE A 88 -11.39 6.68 2.50
C ILE A 88 -12.52 7.61 2.93
N LYS A 89 -12.72 8.72 2.23
CA LYS A 89 -13.80 9.68 2.51
C LYS A 89 -15.17 9.08 2.25
N THR A 90 -15.36 8.36 1.15
CA THR A 90 -16.63 7.68 0.84
C THR A 90 -16.93 6.56 1.83
N ALA A 91 -15.93 5.73 2.17
CA ALA A 91 -16.08 4.70 3.19
C ALA A 91 -16.46 5.31 4.56
N ARG A 92 -15.85 6.44 4.95
CA ARG A 92 -16.20 7.16 6.19
C ARG A 92 -17.63 7.71 6.13
N ALA A 93 -18.01 8.35 5.03
CA ALA A 93 -19.36 8.86 4.85
C ALA A 93 -20.40 7.74 4.91
N ALA A 94 -20.16 6.61 4.23
CA ALA A 94 -21.01 5.43 4.29
C ALA A 94 -21.11 4.85 5.72
N ARG A 95 -19.99 4.75 6.44
CA ARG A 95 -20.00 4.31 7.85
C ARG A 95 -20.78 5.25 8.76
N SER A 96 -20.66 6.57 8.58
CA SER A 96 -21.46 7.52 9.37
C SER A 96 -22.96 7.40 9.10
N VAL A 97 -23.35 7.10 7.85
CA VAL A 97 -24.74 6.84 7.49
C VAL A 97 -25.24 5.54 8.13
N TRP A 98 -24.44 4.47 8.09
CA TRP A 98 -24.79 3.20 8.74
C TRP A 98 -24.92 3.32 10.26
N VAL A 99 -24.01 4.05 10.93
CA VAL A 99 -24.12 4.31 12.38
C VAL A 99 -25.36 5.15 12.67
N ALA A 100 -25.63 6.21 11.91
CA ALA A 100 -26.81 7.05 12.10
C ALA A 100 -28.13 6.28 11.86
N HIS A 101 -28.18 5.40 10.86
CA HIS A 101 -29.34 4.58 10.57
C HIS A 101 -29.55 3.50 11.63
N ALA A 102 -28.48 2.83 12.10
CA ALA A 102 -28.55 1.85 13.19
C ALA A 102 -29.01 2.50 14.51
N SER A 103 -28.52 3.69 14.85
CA SER A 103 -28.99 4.43 16.03
C SER A 103 -30.45 4.88 15.89
N ARG A 104 -30.92 5.23 14.68
CA ARG A 104 -32.30 5.65 14.44
C ARG A 104 -33.29 4.48 14.49
N VAL A 105 -32.93 3.31 13.97
CA VAL A 105 -33.74 2.08 14.05
C VAL A 105 -33.88 1.61 15.50
N LEU A 106 -32.81 1.70 16.30
CA LEU A 106 -32.85 1.36 17.73
C LEU A 106 -33.75 2.32 18.51
N VAL A 107 -33.81 3.61 18.15
CA VAL A 107 -34.70 4.59 18.82
C VAL A 107 -36.17 4.42 18.40
N SER A 108 -36.47 4.07 17.14
CA SER A 108 -37.87 3.82 16.72
C SER A 108 -38.45 2.51 17.25
N ALA A 109 -37.61 1.53 17.57
CA ALA A 109 -38.04 0.30 18.25
C ALA A 109 -38.22 0.46 19.78
N SER A 110 -37.81 1.59 20.35
CA SER A 110 -37.82 1.85 21.80
C SER A 110 -39.00 2.73 22.27
N CYS A 111 -40.06 2.90 21.47
CA CYS A 111 -41.32 3.46 21.99
C CYS A 111 -42.08 2.42 22.83
N ASP A 112 -41.39 1.84 23.82
CA ASP A 112 -41.99 1.30 25.03
C ASP A 112 -41.01 1.59 26.18
N ARG A 113 -41.19 2.77 26.79
CA ARG A 113 -40.22 3.44 27.66
C ARG A 113 -39.94 2.73 29.00
N LYS A 114 -40.41 1.49 29.18
CA LYS A 114 -40.28 0.71 30.42
C LYS A 114 -39.53 -0.62 30.29
N ALA A 115 -39.17 -1.07 29.09
CA ALA A 115 -38.52 -2.38 28.92
C ALA A 115 -36.99 -2.36 28.74
N PHE A 116 -36.38 -1.22 28.38
CA PHE A 116 -34.99 -1.17 27.89
C PHE A 116 -33.90 -0.87 28.96
N VAL A 117 -34.15 -1.08 30.25
CA VAL A 117 -33.11 -0.87 31.29
C VAL A 117 -32.42 -2.17 31.73
N ARG A 118 -32.80 -3.35 31.19
CA ARG A 118 -32.34 -4.64 31.75
C ARG A 118 -31.38 -5.48 30.92
N THR A 119 -31.02 -5.12 29.69
CA THR A 119 -30.12 -5.95 28.88
C THR A 119 -29.10 -5.13 28.12
N MET A 120 -28.14 -4.54 28.83
CA MET A 120 -26.81 -4.34 28.26
C MET A 120 -25.84 -5.27 29.00
N PRO A 121 -25.05 -6.10 28.29
CA PRO A 121 -23.92 -6.74 28.93
C PRO A 121 -22.94 -5.63 29.34
N ARG A 122 -22.66 -5.58 30.64
CA ARG A 122 -21.62 -4.75 31.24
C ARG A 122 -20.29 -5.15 30.61
N VAL A 123 -19.78 -4.34 29.69
CA VAL A 123 -18.40 -4.46 29.21
C VAL A 123 -17.54 -3.89 30.33
N GLU A 124 -16.99 -4.76 31.16
CA GLU A 124 -15.89 -4.42 32.05
C GLU A 124 -14.61 -4.33 31.21
N LEU A 125 -13.79 -3.32 31.54
CA LEU A 125 -12.43 -3.16 31.03
C LEU A 125 -11.49 -4.19 31.64
#